data_AF-A0A3A5RSY4-F1
#
_entry.id   AF-A0A3A5RSY4-F1
#
_cell.length_a   1.000
_cell.length_b   1.000
_cell.length_c   1.000
_cell.angle_alpha   90.00
_cell.angle_beta   90.00
_cell.angle_gamma   90.00
#
_symmetry.space_group_name_H-M   'P 1'
#
loop_
_entity.id
_entity.type
_entity.pdbx_description
1 polymer ?
#
loop_
_entity_poly.entity_id
_entity_poly.type
_entity_poly.pdbx_seq_one_letter_code
_entity_poly.pdbx_strand_id
1 'polypeptide(L)'
;MLDWNFIASQIATIAFDIVYFGAIIGTIVVIILDNRNPVKTMAWILILMFLPIVGLVFYFFFGRSQRRVRMIGKKSYSRLLKKPMAEYLAQDSCALPINYSRLISLFRNTNQAFPFDGNRVEAYTLGLSMLQSLLRELGKATKHIHMEFYIFEDDAIGRLVRDVLMEKARAGVEVRVIYDDVGCWHVPNRFFEEMREAGIEVRSFLKVRFPLFTSKVNYRNHRKIVVIDGRIGFVGGMNLAERYMRGFSWGIWRDTHLLLEGKAVHGLQTAFLLDWYFVDRTLITSTRYFPKIENCGTSLAQIVTSEPVGPWKDIMQGLVISISSAKKYFYIQTPYFLPTEAVLVAMQTAALSGVDVRLMLPMRADNRLTHLGSCSYLADVLYSGVKVYFYKKGFLHSKLMVSDDELSTVGSTNVDFRSFEHNFEVNAFIYDTETALQMREIFLQDQRDCVQVFLKNWVKRPWYRKAAESVVRLMAPLL
;
A
#
# COMPACT_ATOMS: atom_id res chain seq x y z
N MET A 1 -4.92 -70.48 12.56
CA MET A 1 -5.85 -69.43 13.01
C MET A 1 -5.46 -68.16 12.26
N LEU A 2 -6.35 -67.60 11.43
CA LEU A 2 -6.06 -66.33 10.73
C LEU A 2 -5.90 -65.25 11.79
N ASP A 3 -4.76 -64.55 11.77
CA ASP A 3 -4.52 -63.43 12.66
C ASP A 3 -5.35 -62.25 12.15
N TRP A 4 -6.59 -62.18 12.64
CA TRP A 4 -7.55 -61.14 12.29
C TRP A 4 -7.04 -59.74 12.62
N ASN A 5 -6.14 -59.59 13.60
CA ASN A 5 -5.52 -58.31 13.93
C ASN A 5 -4.53 -57.89 12.84
N PHE A 6 -3.74 -58.83 12.31
CA PHE A 6 -2.84 -58.56 11.19
C PHE A 6 -3.64 -58.16 9.94
N ILE A 7 -4.70 -58.88 9.61
CA ILE A 7 -5.55 -58.59 8.46
C ILE A 7 -6.26 -57.24 8.62
N ALA A 8 -6.82 -56.96 9.81
CA ALA A 8 -7.44 -55.67 10.10
C ALA A 8 -6.44 -54.51 10.00
N SER A 9 -5.20 -54.70 10.48
CA SER A 9 -4.13 -53.70 10.36
C SER A 9 -3.74 -53.44 8.91
N GLN A 10 -3.66 -54.47 8.06
CA GLN A 10 -3.37 -54.32 6.64
C GLN A 10 -4.50 -53.58 5.91
N ILE A 11 -5.76 -53.96 6.19
CA ILE A 11 -6.93 -53.27 5.63
C ILE A 11 -6.94 -51.80 6.07
N ALA A 12 -6.68 -51.52 7.34
CA ALA A 12 -6.63 -50.15 7.86
C ALA A 12 -5.50 -49.33 7.22
N THR A 13 -4.33 -49.94 6.99
CA THR A 13 -3.19 -49.27 6.34
C THR A 13 -3.51 -48.95 4.88
N ILE A 14 -4.04 -49.91 4.12
CA ILE A 14 -4.45 -49.70 2.72
C ILE A 14 -5.54 -48.64 2.62
N ALA A 15 -6.54 -48.68 3.51
CA ALA A 15 -7.59 -47.67 3.55
C ALA A 15 -7.02 -46.28 3.87
N PHE A 16 -6.10 -46.17 4.83
CA PHE A 16 -5.40 -44.93 5.14
C PHE A 16 -4.62 -44.40 3.93
N ASP A 17 -3.83 -45.24 3.26
CA ASP A 17 -3.05 -44.87 2.08
C ASP A 17 -3.95 -44.38 0.94
N ILE A 18 -5.06 -45.07 0.65
CA ILE A 18 -6.01 -44.66 -0.38
C ILE A 18 -6.60 -43.27 -0.06
N VAL A 19 -7.06 -43.06 1.18
CA VAL A 19 -7.63 -41.76 1.59
C VAL A 19 -6.56 -40.66 1.51
N TYR A 20 -5.35 -40.97 1.94
CA TYR A 20 -4.23 -40.04 1.99
C TYR A 20 -3.75 -39.61 0.60
N PHE A 21 -3.41 -40.57 -0.26
CA PHE A 21 -3.01 -40.28 -1.65
C PHE A 21 -4.15 -39.65 -2.43
N GLY A 22 -5.40 -40.07 -2.19
CA GLY A 22 -6.59 -39.44 -2.74
C GLY A 22 -6.70 -37.97 -2.36
N ALA A 23 -6.42 -37.62 -1.10
CA ALA A 23 -6.43 -36.24 -0.63
C ALA A 23 -5.30 -35.39 -1.26
N ILE A 24 -4.09 -35.95 -1.43
CA ILE A 24 -2.96 -35.28 -2.08
C ILE A 24 -3.26 -35.04 -3.56
N ILE A 25 -3.66 -36.08 -4.30
CA ILE A 25 -4.01 -35.99 -5.72
C ILE A 25 -5.16 -35.02 -5.91
N GLY A 26 -6.22 -35.11 -5.10
CA GLY A 26 -7.33 -34.18 -5.13
C GLY A 26 -6.89 -32.73 -4.87
N THR A 27 -5.99 -32.51 -3.92
CA THR A 27 -5.43 -31.17 -3.65
C THR A 27 -4.60 -30.65 -4.82
N ILE A 28 -3.75 -31.50 -5.43
CA ILE A 28 -2.96 -31.15 -6.62
C ILE A 28 -3.89 -30.76 -7.78
N VAL A 29 -4.94 -31.55 -8.04
CA VAL A 29 -5.95 -31.26 -9.06
C VAL A 29 -6.61 -29.90 -8.78
N VAL A 30 -7.02 -29.63 -7.53
CA VAL A 30 -7.59 -28.34 -7.14
C VAL A 30 -6.61 -27.18 -7.39
N ILE A 31 -5.32 -27.35 -7.07
CA ILE A 31 -4.30 -26.31 -7.30
C ILE A 31 -4.10 -26.04 -8.78
N ILE A 32 -4.03 -27.10 -9.60
CA ILE A 32 -3.88 -26.99 -11.06
C ILE A 32 -5.10 -26.29 -11.66
N LEU A 33 -6.31 -26.70 -11.26
CA LEU A 33 -7.57 -26.11 -11.75
C LEU A 33 -7.77 -24.66 -11.31
N ASP A 34 -7.08 -24.20 -10.25
CA ASP A 34 -7.14 -22.81 -9.82
C ASP A 34 -6.31 -21.86 -10.72
N ASN A 35 -5.61 -22.39 -11.75
CA ASN A 35 -4.89 -21.63 -12.80
C ASN A 35 -4.07 -20.46 -12.24
N ARG A 36 -3.33 -20.71 -11.15
CA ARG A 36 -2.48 -19.71 -10.49
C ARG A 36 -1.19 -19.50 -11.26
N ASN A 37 -0.36 -18.57 -10.78
CA ASN A 37 1.01 -18.42 -11.26
C ASN A 37 1.69 -19.81 -11.29
N PRO A 38 2.21 -20.26 -12.45
CA PRO A 38 2.69 -21.62 -12.63
C PRO A 38 3.83 -21.96 -11.67
N VAL A 39 4.69 -20.98 -11.33
CA VAL A 39 5.78 -21.17 -10.36
C VAL A 39 5.24 -21.40 -8.95
N LYS A 40 4.24 -20.62 -8.51
CA LYS A 40 3.58 -20.81 -7.20
C LYS A 40 2.84 -22.16 -7.15
N THR A 41 2.18 -22.56 -8.23
CA THR A 41 1.52 -23.88 -8.35
C THR A 41 2.53 -25.02 -8.25
N MET A 42 3.64 -24.93 -8.98
CA MET A 42 4.68 -25.97 -8.97
C MET A 42 5.32 -26.08 -7.60
N ALA A 43 5.59 -24.97 -6.91
CA ALA A 43 6.09 -25.01 -5.53
C ALA A 43 5.15 -25.77 -4.59
N TRP A 44 3.84 -25.54 -4.67
CA TRP A 44 2.87 -26.27 -3.85
C TRP A 44 2.77 -27.75 -4.23
N ILE A 45 2.83 -28.08 -5.52
CA ILE A 45 2.86 -29.48 -5.98
C ILE A 45 4.10 -30.18 -5.42
N LEU A 46 5.29 -29.57 -5.52
CA LEU A 46 6.53 -30.11 -4.97
C LEU A 46 6.44 -30.30 -3.45
N ILE A 47 5.93 -29.31 -2.71
CA ILE A 47 5.71 -29.43 -1.26
C ILE A 47 4.78 -30.60 -0.94
N LEU A 48 3.66 -30.74 -1.66
CA LEU A 48 2.71 -31.84 -1.44
C LEU A 48 3.27 -33.21 -1.82
N MET A 49 4.18 -33.29 -2.80
CA MET A 49 4.83 -34.55 -3.17
C MET A 49 5.95 -34.95 -2.19
N PHE A 50 6.81 -34.01 -1.80
CA PHE A 50 8.01 -34.31 -0.99
C PHE A 50 7.77 -34.21 0.52
N LEU A 51 6.74 -33.49 0.95
CA LEU A 51 6.35 -33.34 2.35
C LEU A 51 4.85 -33.65 2.46
N PRO A 52 4.40 -34.89 2.35
CA PRO A 52 3.01 -35.12 2.01
C PRO A 52 2.03 -34.88 3.19
N ILE A 53 2.36 -35.26 4.45
CA ILE A 53 1.51 -34.92 5.62
C ILE A 53 1.67 -33.43 5.97
N VAL A 54 2.92 -33.00 6.11
CA VAL A 54 3.28 -31.64 6.51
C VAL A 54 2.79 -30.63 5.46
N GLY A 55 3.02 -30.91 4.19
CA GLY A 55 2.61 -30.11 3.04
C GLY A 55 1.10 -29.97 2.90
N LEU A 56 0.31 -30.99 3.26
CA LEU A 56 -1.15 -30.89 3.26
C LEU A 56 -1.63 -29.94 4.37
N VAL A 57 -1.02 -30.03 5.56
CA VAL A 57 -1.24 -29.06 6.66
C VAL A 57 -0.83 -27.65 6.21
N PHE A 58 0.38 -27.46 5.68
CA PHE A 58 0.86 -26.18 5.19
C PHE A 58 -0.02 -25.61 4.07
N TYR A 59 -0.49 -26.44 3.13
CA TYR A 59 -1.37 -26.00 2.06
C TYR A 59 -2.71 -25.51 2.60
N PHE A 60 -3.27 -26.19 3.61
CA PHE A 60 -4.53 -25.77 4.22
C PHE A 60 -4.42 -24.40 4.89
N PHE A 61 -3.31 -24.12 5.57
CA PHE A 61 -3.08 -22.85 6.27
C PHE A 61 -2.59 -21.70 5.35
N PHE A 62 -1.68 -21.99 4.43
CA PHE A 62 -0.97 -20.97 3.64
C PHE A 62 -1.24 -21.05 2.13
N GLY A 63 -1.59 -22.24 1.62
CA GLY A 63 -1.75 -22.49 0.19
C GLY A 63 -3.14 -22.20 -0.35
N ARG A 64 -4.15 -21.98 0.49
CA ARG A 64 -5.51 -21.62 0.02
C ARG A 64 -5.57 -20.16 -0.47
N SER A 65 -5.92 -19.98 -1.74
CA SER A 65 -6.18 -18.67 -2.32
C SER A 65 -7.48 -18.07 -1.76
N GLN A 66 -7.40 -16.86 -1.19
CA GLN A 66 -8.58 -16.10 -0.79
C GLN A 66 -9.18 -15.24 -1.92
N ARG A 67 -8.65 -15.35 -3.16
CA ARG A 67 -9.02 -14.51 -4.32
C ARG A 67 -10.52 -14.60 -4.69
N ARG A 68 -11.22 -15.67 -4.30
CA ARG A 68 -12.65 -15.87 -4.59
C ARG A 68 -13.59 -15.28 -3.53
N VAL A 69 -13.08 -14.82 -2.39
CA VAL A 69 -13.92 -14.17 -1.37
C VAL A 69 -14.02 -12.68 -1.71
N ARG A 70 -15.07 -12.29 -2.45
CA ARG A 70 -15.41 -10.88 -2.56
C ARG A 70 -15.80 -10.38 -1.17
N MET A 71 -14.95 -9.54 -0.59
CA MET A 71 -15.13 -9.07 0.77
C MET A 71 -16.23 -8.01 0.90
N ILE A 72 -16.56 -7.32 -0.20
CA ILE A 72 -17.67 -6.37 -0.32
C ILE A 72 -18.60 -6.84 -1.45
N GLY A 73 -19.89 -6.92 -1.17
CA GLY A 73 -20.90 -7.24 -2.18
C GLY A 73 -21.05 -6.11 -3.21
N LYS A 74 -21.21 -6.46 -4.50
CA LYS A 74 -21.36 -5.51 -5.62
C LYS A 74 -22.41 -4.41 -5.37
N LYS A 75 -23.52 -4.74 -4.70
CA LYS A 75 -24.61 -3.79 -4.40
C LYS A 75 -24.20 -2.72 -3.38
N SER A 76 -23.43 -3.07 -2.35
CA SER A 76 -22.94 -2.11 -1.36
C SER A 76 -21.86 -1.23 -1.94
N TYR A 77 -20.93 -1.83 -2.70
CA TYR A 77 -19.90 -1.11 -3.44
C TYR A 77 -20.50 -0.06 -4.39
N SER A 78 -21.47 -0.44 -5.21
CA SER A 78 -22.11 0.50 -6.13
C SER A 78 -22.84 1.63 -5.41
N ARG A 79 -23.47 1.37 -4.26
CA ARG A 79 -24.12 2.41 -3.44
C ARG A 79 -23.14 3.44 -2.90
N LEU A 80 -21.96 3.01 -2.43
CA LEU A 80 -20.93 3.92 -1.94
C LEU A 80 -20.35 4.80 -3.07
N LEU A 81 -20.25 4.25 -4.29
CA LEU A 81 -19.77 5.00 -5.45
C LEU A 81 -20.79 5.97 -6.06
N LYS A 82 -22.08 5.88 -5.73
CA LYS A 82 -23.10 6.75 -6.34
C LYS A 82 -22.83 8.24 -6.12
N LYS A 83 -22.35 8.61 -4.92
CA LYS A 83 -22.11 10.00 -4.53
C LYS A 83 -20.88 10.62 -5.20
N PRO A 84 -19.67 10.04 -5.10
CA PRO A 84 -18.52 10.57 -5.82
C PRO A 84 -18.75 10.58 -7.34
N MET A 85 -19.47 9.59 -7.89
CA MET A 85 -19.87 9.61 -9.30
C MET A 85 -20.77 10.81 -9.63
N ALA A 86 -21.79 11.09 -8.80
CA ALA A 86 -22.69 12.22 -9.01
C ALA A 86 -21.95 13.56 -8.95
N GLU A 87 -21.04 13.74 -7.99
CA GLU A 87 -20.21 14.94 -7.89
C GLU A 87 -19.28 15.09 -9.09
N TYR A 88 -18.68 13.99 -9.57
CA TYR A 88 -17.86 14.01 -10.78
C TYR A 88 -18.68 14.38 -12.03
N LEU A 89 -19.90 13.84 -12.16
CA LEU A 89 -20.80 14.18 -13.28
C LEU A 89 -21.33 15.61 -13.21
N ALA A 90 -21.40 16.19 -12.01
CA ALA A 90 -21.80 17.58 -11.79
C ALA A 90 -20.63 18.57 -11.94
N GLN A 91 -19.39 18.08 -12.02
CA GLN A 91 -18.22 18.89 -12.28
C GLN A 91 -18.29 19.46 -13.70
N ASP A 92 -17.89 20.72 -13.87
CA ASP A 92 -17.73 21.31 -15.19
C ASP A 92 -16.72 20.50 -16.01
N SER A 93 -16.96 20.41 -17.33
CA SER A 93 -16.09 19.63 -18.22
C SER A 93 -14.67 20.17 -18.21
N CYS A 94 -13.78 19.50 -17.49
CA CYS A 94 -12.35 19.81 -17.47
C CYS A 94 -11.63 19.09 -18.62
N ALA A 95 -10.74 19.79 -19.32
CA ALA A 95 -9.89 19.18 -20.34
C ALA A 95 -8.91 18.20 -19.68
N LEU A 96 -9.07 16.90 -19.97
CA LEU A 96 -8.14 15.90 -19.49
C LEU A 96 -6.79 16.03 -20.21
N PRO A 97 -5.65 15.93 -19.51
CA PRO A 97 -4.34 16.02 -20.13
C PRO A 97 -4.13 14.88 -21.13
N ILE A 98 -3.88 15.23 -22.39
CA ILE A 98 -3.78 14.30 -23.51
C ILE A 98 -2.74 13.21 -23.24
N ASN A 99 -1.58 13.61 -22.70
CA ASN A 99 -0.45 12.73 -22.38
C ASN A 99 -0.81 11.61 -21.39
N TYR A 100 -1.77 11.84 -20.48
CA TYR A 100 -2.16 10.89 -19.43
C TYR A 100 -3.60 10.37 -19.56
N SER A 101 -4.28 10.66 -20.66
CA SER A 101 -5.66 10.22 -20.94
C SER A 101 -5.86 8.70 -20.78
N ARG A 102 -4.87 7.89 -21.20
CA ARG A 102 -4.88 6.42 -21.03
C ARG A 102 -4.78 6.00 -19.56
N LEU A 103 -3.93 6.65 -18.78
CA LEU A 103 -3.76 6.39 -17.36
C LEU A 103 -5.04 6.76 -16.58
N ILE A 104 -5.58 7.95 -16.86
CA ILE A 104 -6.83 8.43 -16.26
C ILE A 104 -7.98 7.45 -16.57
N SER A 105 -8.07 7.01 -17.83
CA SER A 105 -9.09 6.04 -18.26
C SER A 105 -8.91 4.67 -17.61
N LEU A 106 -7.66 4.19 -17.45
CA LEU A 106 -7.38 2.95 -16.73
C LEU A 106 -7.97 3.02 -15.33
N PHE A 107 -7.64 4.05 -14.55
CA PHE A 107 -8.10 4.19 -13.17
C PHE A 107 -9.61 4.37 -13.05
N ARG A 108 -10.21 5.12 -13.98
CA ARG A 108 -11.68 5.24 -14.04
C ARG A 108 -12.35 3.89 -14.29
N ASN A 109 -11.78 3.06 -15.17
CA ASN A 109 -12.40 1.80 -15.58
C ASN A 109 -12.16 0.65 -14.57
N THR A 110 -11.00 0.64 -13.90
CA THR A 110 -10.58 -0.45 -13.02
C THR A 110 -10.93 -0.18 -11.55
N ASN A 111 -10.62 1.02 -11.07
CA ASN A 111 -10.77 1.43 -9.68
C ASN A 111 -12.03 2.28 -9.42
N GLN A 112 -12.65 2.83 -10.47
CA GLN A 112 -13.68 3.89 -10.35
C GLN A 112 -13.15 5.14 -9.63
N ALA A 113 -11.83 5.39 -9.77
CA ALA A 113 -11.21 6.64 -9.33
C ALA A 113 -11.53 7.73 -10.34
N PHE A 114 -12.34 8.72 -9.95
CA PHE A 114 -12.72 9.81 -10.84
C PHE A 114 -11.68 10.95 -10.83
N PRO A 115 -11.38 11.56 -12.00
CA PRO A 115 -10.45 12.67 -12.09
C PRO A 115 -11.15 13.97 -11.66
N PHE A 116 -10.93 14.36 -10.41
CA PHE A 116 -11.49 15.57 -9.83
C PHE A 116 -10.58 16.76 -10.07
N ASP A 117 -11.14 17.87 -10.54
CA ASP A 117 -10.41 19.13 -10.76
C ASP A 117 -10.50 20.08 -9.56
N GLY A 118 -9.85 21.24 -9.68
CA GLY A 118 -10.05 22.33 -8.74
C GLY A 118 -9.42 22.12 -7.37
N ASN A 119 -8.42 21.25 -7.25
CA ASN A 119 -7.81 20.91 -5.96
C ASN A 119 -6.61 21.79 -5.66
N ARG A 120 -6.42 22.09 -4.38
CA ARG A 120 -5.14 22.57 -3.85
C ARG A 120 -4.38 21.42 -3.23
N VAL A 121 -3.09 21.37 -3.51
CA VAL A 121 -2.17 20.35 -3.01
C VAL A 121 -1.08 21.03 -2.21
N GLU A 122 -0.85 20.57 -1.00
CA GLU A 122 0.29 20.98 -0.18
C GLU A 122 1.08 19.74 0.23
N ALA A 123 2.41 19.79 0.11
CA ALA A 123 3.28 18.67 0.40
C ALA A 123 4.13 18.91 1.66
N TYR A 124 4.20 17.90 2.50
CA TYR A 124 5.03 17.87 3.70
C TYR A 124 6.14 16.84 3.55
N THR A 125 7.36 17.29 3.85
CA THR A 125 8.58 16.47 3.79
C THR A 125 9.15 16.12 5.17
N LEU A 126 8.64 16.79 6.21
CA LEU A 126 9.05 16.64 7.60
C LEU A 126 7.84 16.24 8.45
N GLY A 127 8.06 15.33 9.40
CA GLY A 127 7.00 14.88 10.29
C GLY A 127 6.40 16.02 11.13
N LEU A 128 7.23 16.97 11.57
CA LEU A 128 6.77 18.07 12.44
C LEU A 128 5.80 19.00 11.71
N SER A 129 6.12 19.42 10.48
CA SER A 129 5.24 20.31 9.70
C SER A 129 3.95 19.61 9.29
N MET A 130 4.03 18.32 8.94
CA MET A 130 2.85 17.48 8.69
C MET A 130 1.94 17.42 9.93
N LEU A 131 2.51 17.09 11.10
CA LEU A 131 1.75 16.98 12.34
C LEU A 131 1.12 18.30 12.76
N GLN A 132 1.85 19.41 12.66
CA GLN A 132 1.32 20.74 12.96
C GLN A 132 0.14 21.09 12.06
N SER A 133 0.21 20.72 10.78
CA SER A 133 -0.91 20.89 9.85
C SER A 133 -2.09 20.00 10.20
N LEU A 134 -1.85 18.72 10.44
CA LEU A 134 -2.88 17.77 10.84
C LEU A 134 -3.62 18.24 12.10
N LEU A 135 -2.91 18.59 13.18
CA LEU A 135 -3.52 19.05 14.43
C LEU A 135 -4.35 20.32 14.24
N ARG A 136 -3.84 21.26 13.43
CA ARG A 136 -4.57 22.50 13.10
C ARG A 136 -5.86 22.21 12.35
N GLU A 137 -5.84 21.36 11.33
CA GLU A 137 -7.03 21.04 10.55
C GLU A 137 -8.03 20.19 11.35
N LEU A 138 -7.55 19.24 12.17
CA LEU A 138 -8.42 18.51 13.12
C LEU A 138 -9.08 19.48 14.09
N GLY A 139 -8.34 20.47 14.59
CA GLY A 139 -8.83 21.55 15.45
C GLY A 139 -9.93 22.42 14.81
N LYS A 140 -10.04 22.45 13.47
CA LYS A 140 -11.09 23.19 12.75
C LYS A 140 -12.33 22.36 12.44
N ALA A 141 -12.29 21.04 12.66
CA ALA A 141 -13.39 20.15 12.30
C ALA A 141 -14.70 20.53 13.01
N THR A 142 -15.81 20.49 12.26
CA THR A 142 -17.15 20.88 12.72
C THR A 142 -18.23 19.83 12.54
N LYS A 143 -18.05 18.87 11.61
CA LYS A 143 -19.06 17.87 11.24
C LYS A 143 -18.58 16.46 11.47
N HIS A 144 -17.46 16.09 10.85
CA HIS A 144 -16.91 14.75 10.99
C HIS A 144 -15.40 14.67 10.73
N ILE A 145 -14.77 13.70 11.37
CA ILE A 145 -13.39 13.28 11.14
C ILE A 145 -13.39 11.78 10.87
N HIS A 146 -12.86 11.38 9.73
CA HIS A 146 -12.61 9.99 9.37
C HIS A 146 -11.12 9.79 9.23
N MET A 147 -10.56 8.85 9.97
CA MET A 147 -9.12 8.64 10.04
C MET A 147 -8.76 7.16 9.97
N GLU A 148 -7.80 6.81 9.13
CA GLU A 148 -7.20 5.49 9.12
C GLU A 148 -5.67 5.56 9.03
N PHE A 149 -4.99 4.69 9.79
CA PHE A 149 -3.54 4.57 9.78
C PHE A 149 -3.10 3.12 10.00
N TYR A 150 -2.05 2.73 9.28
CA TYR A 150 -1.34 1.47 9.53
C TYR A 150 -0.73 1.41 10.93
N ILE A 151 -0.01 2.46 11.34
CA ILE A 151 0.57 2.59 12.68
C ILE A 151 -0.01 3.85 13.34
N PHE A 152 -0.62 3.66 14.51
CA PHE A 152 -1.06 4.71 15.42
C PHE A 152 -0.52 4.38 16.83
N GLU A 153 0.65 4.93 17.14
CA GLU A 153 1.46 4.55 18.29
C GLU A 153 0.99 5.21 19.61
N ASP A 154 1.07 4.53 20.75
CA ASP A 154 0.87 5.14 22.09
C ASP A 154 2.15 5.87 22.57
N ASP A 155 2.61 6.82 21.76
CA ASP A 155 3.72 7.72 22.05
C ASP A 155 3.25 9.18 22.15
N ALA A 156 4.19 10.13 22.28
CA ALA A 156 3.84 11.54 22.41
C ALA A 156 3.05 12.07 21.19
N ILE A 157 3.38 11.62 19.97
CA ILE A 157 2.72 12.07 18.75
C ILE A 157 1.33 11.46 18.63
N GLY A 158 1.22 10.15 18.85
CA GLY A 158 -0.08 9.51 18.80
C GLY A 158 -1.03 9.99 19.89
N ARG A 159 -0.54 10.23 21.12
CA ARG A 159 -1.35 10.83 22.20
C ARG A 159 -1.83 12.23 21.85
N LEU A 160 -0.99 13.09 21.26
CA LEU A 160 -1.43 14.42 20.81
C LEU A 160 -2.59 14.35 19.81
N VAL A 161 -2.51 13.46 18.81
CA VAL A 161 -3.60 13.30 17.83
C VAL A 161 -4.84 12.71 18.51
N ARG A 162 -4.68 11.66 19.32
CA ARG A 162 -5.77 11.03 20.08
C ARG A 162 -6.53 12.06 20.91
N ASP A 163 -5.82 12.90 21.66
CA ASP A 163 -6.42 13.84 22.60
C ASP A 163 -7.26 14.90 21.85
N VAL A 164 -6.77 15.40 20.71
CA VAL A 164 -7.56 16.30 19.84
C VAL A 164 -8.80 15.61 19.27
N LEU A 165 -8.70 14.34 18.85
CA LEU A 165 -9.86 13.58 18.39
C LEU A 165 -10.89 13.40 19.50
N MET A 166 -10.45 13.12 20.73
CA MET A 166 -11.34 12.98 21.90
C MET A 166 -12.01 14.30 22.26
N GLU A 167 -11.28 15.42 22.19
CA GLU A 167 -11.85 16.77 22.35
C GLU A 167 -12.95 17.02 21.32
N LYS A 168 -12.70 16.69 20.04
CA LYS A 168 -13.68 16.88 18.96
C LYS A 168 -14.91 16.00 19.11
N ALA A 169 -14.74 14.75 19.50
CA ALA A 169 -15.86 13.84 19.78
C ALA A 169 -16.74 14.39 20.91
N ARG A 170 -16.14 14.87 22.00
CA ARG A 170 -16.86 15.52 23.12
C ARG A 170 -17.56 16.82 22.72
N ALA A 171 -17.00 17.55 21.76
CA ALA A 171 -17.63 18.72 21.16
C ALA A 171 -18.76 18.40 20.16
N GLY A 172 -19.08 17.11 19.95
CA GLY A 172 -20.17 16.65 19.08
C GLY A 172 -19.79 16.43 17.62
N VAL A 173 -18.49 16.52 17.27
CA VAL A 173 -18.00 16.13 15.94
C VAL A 173 -18.01 14.61 15.84
N GLU A 174 -18.52 14.07 14.74
CA GLU A 174 -18.52 12.63 14.54
C GLU A 174 -17.12 12.14 14.17
N VAL A 175 -16.52 11.29 15.01
CA VAL A 175 -15.15 10.80 14.78
C VAL A 175 -15.15 9.29 14.58
N ARG A 176 -14.58 8.83 13.46
CA ARG A 176 -14.35 7.42 13.15
C ARG A 176 -12.88 7.15 12.90
N VAL A 177 -12.36 6.10 13.55
CA VAL A 177 -10.95 5.70 13.45
C VAL A 177 -10.83 4.23 13.10
N ILE A 178 -10.03 3.94 12.07
CA ILE A 178 -9.58 2.59 11.72
C ILE A 178 -8.07 2.51 11.99
N TYR A 179 -7.63 1.47 12.68
CA TYR A 179 -6.20 1.15 12.80
C TYR A 179 -5.93 -0.27 12.32
N ASP A 180 -4.71 -0.54 11.81
CA ASP A 180 -4.33 -1.91 11.46
C ASP A 180 -3.93 -2.70 12.71
N ASP A 181 -4.53 -3.89 12.89
CA ASP A 181 -4.33 -4.73 14.07
C ASP A 181 -2.87 -5.19 14.27
N VAL A 182 -2.21 -5.60 13.19
CA VAL A 182 -0.83 -6.12 13.24
C VAL A 182 0.15 -4.96 13.31
N GLY A 183 -0.10 -3.88 12.56
CA GLY A 183 0.69 -2.66 12.63
C GLY A 183 0.70 -2.04 14.02
N CYS A 184 -0.43 -2.13 14.75
CA CYS A 184 -0.60 -1.58 16.10
C CYS A 184 -0.57 -2.65 17.21
N TRP A 185 -0.04 -3.85 16.98
CA TRP A 185 -0.10 -4.93 17.98
C TRP A 185 0.57 -4.55 19.32
N HIS A 186 1.64 -3.78 19.28
CA HIS A 186 2.34 -3.33 20.49
C HIS A 186 1.59 -2.22 21.25
N VAL A 187 0.57 -1.61 20.63
CA VAL A 187 -0.22 -0.53 21.22
C VAL A 187 -1.23 -1.14 22.20
N PRO A 188 -1.22 -0.73 23.48
CA PRO A 188 -2.08 -1.34 24.48
C PRO A 188 -3.56 -1.01 24.18
N ASN A 189 -4.45 -1.99 24.33
CA ASN A 189 -5.89 -1.82 24.05
C ASN A 189 -6.51 -0.60 24.76
N ARG A 190 -6.03 -0.26 25.97
CA ARG A 190 -6.47 0.91 26.74
C ARG A 190 -6.42 2.21 25.93
N PHE A 191 -5.42 2.36 25.05
CA PHE A 191 -5.27 3.55 24.19
C PHE A 191 -6.50 3.74 23.29
N PHE A 192 -7.01 2.65 22.72
CA PHE A 192 -8.20 2.67 21.88
C PHE A 192 -9.51 2.63 22.69
N GLU A 193 -9.53 2.05 23.90
CA GLU A 193 -10.70 2.14 24.79
C GLU A 193 -10.94 3.57 25.25
N GLU A 194 -9.91 4.31 25.65
CA GLU A 194 -10.01 5.73 26.04
C GLU A 194 -10.66 6.58 24.93
N MET A 195 -10.33 6.30 23.67
CA MET A 195 -10.96 6.93 22.51
C MET A 195 -12.45 6.59 22.42
N ARG A 196 -12.82 5.32 22.59
CA ARG A 196 -14.22 4.86 22.53
C ARG A 196 -15.05 5.45 23.67
N GLU A 197 -14.49 5.53 24.87
CA GLU A 197 -15.12 6.16 26.04
C GLU A 197 -15.39 7.65 25.82
N ALA A 198 -14.56 8.34 25.03
CA ALA A 198 -14.79 9.72 24.62
C ALA A 198 -15.81 9.89 23.49
N GLY A 199 -16.41 8.80 22.99
CA GLY A 199 -17.42 8.81 21.92
C GLY A 199 -16.89 8.60 20.50
N ILE A 200 -15.61 8.22 20.34
CA ILE A 200 -15.03 7.93 19.03
C ILE A 200 -15.42 6.50 18.59
N GLU A 201 -15.89 6.33 17.36
CA GLU A 201 -16.08 5.00 16.79
C GLU A 201 -14.73 4.43 16.33
N VAL A 202 -14.13 3.54 17.12
CA VAL A 202 -12.83 2.93 16.80
C VAL A 202 -12.99 1.47 16.36
N ARG A 203 -12.38 1.09 15.24
CA ARG A 203 -12.35 -0.28 14.69
C ARG A 203 -10.95 -0.72 14.31
N SER A 204 -10.67 -2.01 14.53
CA SER A 204 -9.42 -2.67 14.10
C SER A 204 -9.62 -3.31 12.72
N PHE A 205 -8.70 -3.07 11.80
CA PHE A 205 -8.71 -3.65 10.46
C PHE A 205 -8.16 -5.09 10.48
N LEU A 206 -8.97 -6.04 10.01
CA LEU A 206 -8.65 -7.47 9.94
C LEU A 206 -8.03 -8.00 11.25
N LYS A 207 -8.76 -7.88 12.35
CA LYS A 207 -8.33 -8.36 13.68
C LYS A 207 -7.82 -9.81 13.64
N VAL A 208 -6.59 -10.02 14.13
CA VAL A 208 -5.88 -11.30 14.18
C VAL A 208 -5.75 -11.75 15.64
N ARG A 209 -6.55 -12.74 16.04
CA ARG A 209 -6.43 -13.35 17.38
C ARG A 209 -5.38 -14.45 17.46
N PHE A 210 -5.12 -15.15 16.35
CA PHE A 210 -4.24 -16.31 16.29
C PHE A 210 -3.33 -16.25 15.05
N PRO A 211 -2.17 -15.58 15.12
CA PRO A 211 -1.33 -15.28 13.95
C PRO A 211 -0.80 -16.52 13.23
N LEU A 212 -0.41 -17.55 13.99
CA LEU A 212 0.19 -18.77 13.46
C LEU A 212 -0.79 -19.62 12.64
N PHE A 213 -2.09 -19.33 12.73
CA PHE A 213 -3.15 -20.15 12.14
C PHE A 213 -4.00 -19.39 11.11
N THR A 214 -3.57 -18.20 10.67
CA THR A 214 -4.37 -17.42 9.70
C THR A 214 -3.54 -16.66 8.67
N SER A 215 -3.93 -16.79 7.41
CA SER A 215 -3.39 -15.97 6.31
C SER A 215 -3.81 -14.49 6.39
N LYS A 216 -4.74 -14.13 7.29
CA LYS A 216 -5.13 -12.73 7.52
C LYS A 216 -3.98 -11.83 7.97
N VAL A 217 -2.92 -12.39 8.57
CA VAL A 217 -1.69 -11.65 8.91
C VAL A 217 -1.06 -11.01 7.68
N ASN A 218 -1.20 -11.64 6.51
CA ASN A 218 -0.57 -11.15 5.29
C ASN A 218 -1.30 -9.96 4.66
N TYR A 219 -2.60 -9.81 4.89
CA TYR A 219 -3.40 -8.70 4.33
C TYR A 219 -3.53 -7.59 5.35
N ARG A 220 -2.88 -6.46 5.13
CA ARG A 220 -2.81 -5.35 6.08
C ARG A 220 -3.30 -4.05 5.44
N ASN A 221 -3.96 -3.20 6.23
CA ASN A 221 -4.31 -1.86 5.79
C ASN A 221 -3.09 -0.96 5.94
N HIS A 222 -2.43 -0.68 4.82
CA HIS A 222 -1.26 0.17 4.77
C HIS A 222 -1.61 1.61 4.37
N ARG A 223 -2.89 1.97 4.32
CA ARG A 223 -3.34 3.32 4.00
C ARG A 223 -3.11 4.28 5.17
N LYS A 224 -2.97 5.55 4.84
CA LYS A 224 -2.91 6.67 5.79
C LYS A 224 -3.82 7.74 5.22
N ILE A 225 -5.06 7.77 5.68
CA ILE A 225 -6.08 8.67 5.19
C ILE A 225 -6.65 9.43 6.38
N VAL A 226 -6.75 10.75 6.23
CA VAL A 226 -7.57 11.58 7.12
C VAL A 226 -8.52 12.36 6.23
N VAL A 227 -9.81 12.39 6.57
CA VAL A 227 -10.81 13.24 5.93
C VAL A 227 -11.51 14.06 7.01
N ILE A 228 -11.52 15.37 6.81
CA ILE A 228 -12.10 16.34 7.75
C ILE A 228 -13.20 17.10 7.02
N ASP A 229 -14.41 16.99 7.55
CA ASP A 229 -15.64 17.60 7.05
C ASP A 229 -15.93 17.32 5.55
N GLY A 230 -15.31 16.28 4.98
CA GLY A 230 -15.40 15.92 3.57
C GLY A 230 -14.68 16.90 2.62
N ARG A 231 -13.93 17.88 3.13
CA ARG A 231 -13.29 18.96 2.36
C ARG A 231 -11.76 18.95 2.41
N ILE A 232 -11.18 18.60 3.56
CA ILE A 232 -9.74 18.49 3.76
C ILE A 232 -9.37 17.01 3.86
N GLY A 233 -8.33 16.61 3.14
CA GLY A 233 -7.82 15.25 3.10
C GLY A 233 -6.32 15.19 3.36
N PHE A 234 -5.85 14.17 4.05
CA PHE A 234 -4.42 13.84 4.14
C PHE A 234 -4.17 12.46 3.55
N VAL A 235 -3.08 12.32 2.79
CA VAL A 235 -2.63 11.04 2.22
C VAL A 235 -1.12 10.99 2.01
N GLY A 236 -0.48 9.87 2.31
CA GLY A 236 0.97 9.72 2.11
C GLY A 236 1.60 8.56 2.86
N GLY A 237 2.92 8.64 3.08
CA GLY A 237 3.71 7.57 3.70
C GLY A 237 3.82 7.63 5.23
N MET A 238 3.65 8.82 5.81
CA MET A 238 3.87 9.05 7.24
C MET A 238 2.79 8.42 8.13
N ASN A 239 3.21 7.64 9.14
CA ASN A 239 2.36 7.15 10.22
C ASN A 239 2.30 8.14 11.41
N LEU A 240 1.42 7.87 12.38
CA LEU A 240 1.37 8.61 13.65
C LEU A 240 2.33 7.98 14.66
N ALA A 241 3.58 8.42 14.62
CA ALA A 241 4.65 7.96 15.53
C ALA A 241 5.78 8.99 15.68
N GLU A 242 6.45 8.96 16.82
CA GLU A 242 7.57 9.83 17.21
C GLU A 242 8.83 9.62 16.35
N ARG A 243 8.92 8.48 15.65
CA ARG A 243 10.05 8.14 14.76
C ARG A 243 10.28 9.15 13.63
N TYR A 244 9.25 9.90 13.22
CA TYR A 244 9.38 10.96 12.22
C TYR A 244 10.03 12.25 12.79
N MET A 245 10.13 12.37 14.11
CA MET A 245 10.80 13.50 14.78
C MET A 245 12.15 13.08 15.37
N ARG A 246 12.20 11.93 16.04
CA ARG A 246 13.42 11.44 16.71
C ARG A 246 14.34 10.63 15.80
N GLY A 247 13.76 9.83 14.90
CA GLY A 247 14.54 8.99 14.01
C GLY A 247 15.32 7.88 14.69
N PHE A 248 16.36 7.45 13.99
CA PHE A 248 17.41 6.57 14.49
C PHE A 248 18.65 7.38 14.88
N SER A 249 19.62 6.74 15.52
CA SER A 249 20.94 7.34 15.80
C SER A 249 21.70 7.81 14.56
N TRP A 250 21.29 7.39 13.37
CA TRP A 250 21.89 7.73 12.08
C TRP A 250 21.01 8.64 11.21
N GLY A 251 19.94 9.22 11.78
CA GLY A 251 19.11 10.24 11.12
C GLY A 251 17.62 9.99 11.25
N ILE A 252 16.83 10.98 10.81
CA ILE A 252 15.37 10.96 10.92
C ILE A 252 14.70 10.23 9.76
N TRP A 253 13.43 9.89 9.93
CA TRP A 253 12.61 9.37 8.84
C TRP A 253 12.27 10.52 7.89
N ARG A 254 12.67 10.37 6.63
CA ARG A 254 12.38 11.29 5.53
C ARG A 254 11.26 10.71 4.68
N ASP A 255 10.09 11.34 4.71
CA ASP A 255 8.88 10.81 4.08
C ASP A 255 8.07 11.95 3.45
N THR A 256 7.12 11.63 2.58
CA THR A 256 6.28 12.63 1.91
C THR A 256 4.81 12.36 2.20
N HIS A 257 4.08 13.43 2.55
CA HIS A 257 2.65 13.40 2.83
C HIS A 257 1.98 14.60 2.17
N LEU A 258 0.77 14.43 1.67
CA LEU A 258 -0.01 15.48 1.03
C LEU A 258 -1.18 15.89 1.90
N LEU A 259 -1.47 17.19 1.93
CA LEU A 259 -2.79 17.73 2.22
C LEU A 259 -3.46 18.07 0.90
N LEU A 260 -4.70 17.62 0.76
CA LEU A 260 -5.58 17.92 -0.36
C LEU A 260 -6.77 18.73 0.15
N GLU A 261 -7.03 19.87 -0.47
CA GLU A 261 -8.30 20.59 -0.30
C GLU A 261 -9.00 20.67 -1.65
N GLY A 262 -10.21 20.12 -1.74
CA GLY A 262 -10.96 20.09 -2.99
C GLY A 262 -11.74 18.80 -3.21
N LYS A 263 -12.30 18.66 -4.41
CA LYS A 263 -13.18 17.55 -4.81
C LYS A 263 -12.47 16.19 -4.77
N ALA A 264 -11.16 16.12 -4.91
CA ALA A 264 -10.38 14.88 -4.80
C ALA A 264 -10.51 14.22 -3.41
N VAL A 265 -10.86 14.98 -2.36
CA VAL A 265 -11.15 14.45 -1.03
C VAL A 265 -12.34 13.48 -1.03
N HIS A 266 -13.26 13.58 -2.01
CA HIS A 266 -14.30 12.57 -2.19
C HIS A 266 -13.74 11.18 -2.48
N GLY A 267 -12.60 11.09 -3.16
CA GLY A 267 -11.91 9.82 -3.39
C GLY A 267 -11.37 9.22 -2.08
N LEU A 268 -10.71 10.04 -1.24
CA LEU A 268 -10.24 9.61 0.08
C LEU A 268 -11.40 9.21 1.00
N GLN A 269 -12.49 9.98 1.00
CA GLN A 269 -13.69 9.67 1.75
C GLN A 269 -14.31 8.35 1.31
N THR A 270 -14.35 8.11 0.00
CA THR A 270 -14.87 6.85 -0.55
C THR A 270 -14.02 5.67 -0.13
N ALA A 271 -12.68 5.80 -0.18
CA ALA A 271 -11.75 4.77 0.29
C ALA A 271 -11.99 4.44 1.77
N PHE A 272 -12.06 5.47 2.63
CA PHE A 272 -12.35 5.29 4.05
C PHE A 272 -13.70 4.61 4.30
N LEU A 273 -14.78 5.05 3.63
CA LEU A 273 -16.12 4.47 3.83
C LEU A 273 -16.22 3.02 3.34
N LEU A 274 -15.45 2.65 2.31
CA LEU A 274 -15.32 1.26 1.87
C LEU A 274 -14.62 0.41 2.94
N ASP A 275 -13.54 0.92 3.53
CA ASP A 275 -12.83 0.23 4.60
C ASP A 275 -13.67 0.18 5.89
N TRP A 276 -14.44 1.21 6.18
CA TRP A 276 -15.41 1.24 7.28
C TRP A 276 -16.48 0.16 7.09
N TYR A 277 -17.09 0.10 5.91
CA TYR A 277 -18.05 -0.96 5.58
C TYR A 277 -17.41 -2.34 5.66
N PHE A 278 -16.13 -2.47 5.31
CA PHE A 278 -15.42 -3.72 5.40
C PHE A 278 -15.23 -4.19 6.85
N VAL A 279 -14.87 -3.29 7.78
CA VAL A 279 -14.61 -3.64 9.19
C VAL A 279 -15.86 -3.68 10.06
N ASP A 280 -16.85 -2.81 9.81
CA ASP A 280 -18.02 -2.61 10.68
C ASP A 280 -19.32 -3.12 10.06
N ARG A 281 -19.37 -3.33 8.73
CA ARG A 281 -20.57 -3.73 7.96
C ARG A 281 -21.70 -2.71 7.94
N THR A 282 -21.50 -1.53 8.53
CA THR A 282 -22.44 -0.41 8.41
C THR A 282 -22.27 0.33 7.09
N LEU A 283 -23.34 0.39 6.31
CA LEU A 283 -23.35 1.10 5.04
C LEU A 283 -23.65 2.59 5.27
N ILE A 284 -22.63 3.42 5.07
CA ILE A 284 -22.71 4.87 5.28
C ILE A 284 -22.79 5.58 3.92
N THR A 285 -23.95 6.14 3.58
CA THR A 285 -24.19 6.79 2.27
C THR A 285 -24.78 8.20 2.38
N SER A 286 -24.73 8.81 3.56
CA SER A 286 -25.30 10.15 3.78
C SER A 286 -24.61 11.21 2.92
N THR A 287 -25.38 12.17 2.40
CA THR A 287 -24.88 13.28 1.59
C THR A 287 -23.97 14.23 2.36
N ARG A 288 -24.12 14.31 3.69
CA ARG A 288 -23.29 15.20 4.53
C ARG A 288 -21.79 14.93 4.45
N TYR A 289 -21.40 13.73 4.04
CA TYR A 289 -20.02 13.28 3.87
C TYR A 289 -19.40 13.69 2.53
N PHE A 290 -20.22 14.13 1.59
CA PHE A 290 -19.82 14.59 0.26
C PHE A 290 -20.40 15.99 0.07
N PRO A 291 -19.92 16.99 0.82
CA PRO A 291 -20.38 18.36 0.65
C PRO A 291 -20.02 18.85 -0.76
N LYS A 292 -20.78 19.80 -1.30
CA LYS A 292 -20.36 20.52 -2.51
C LYS A 292 -19.11 21.33 -2.19
N ILE A 293 -18.05 21.17 -2.98
CA ILE A 293 -16.77 21.86 -2.79
C ILE A 293 -16.51 22.75 -4.01
N GLU A 294 -16.26 24.02 -3.75
CA GLU A 294 -15.79 24.97 -4.76
C GLU A 294 -14.31 24.71 -5.12
N ASN A 295 -13.87 25.21 -6.27
CA ASN A 295 -12.48 25.07 -6.67
C ASN A 295 -11.56 25.78 -5.66
N CYS A 296 -10.66 25.02 -5.06
CA CYS A 296 -9.71 25.49 -4.04
C CYS A 296 -8.29 25.69 -4.60
N GLY A 297 -8.06 25.23 -5.83
CA GLY A 297 -6.82 25.33 -6.61
C GLY A 297 -7.08 24.89 -8.06
N THR A 298 -6.04 24.47 -8.77
CA THR A 298 -6.12 24.11 -10.21
C THR A 298 -5.81 22.65 -10.50
N SER A 299 -5.32 21.88 -9.52
CA SER A 299 -4.77 20.55 -9.78
C SER A 299 -5.86 19.52 -10.07
N LEU A 300 -5.66 18.72 -11.12
CA LEU A 300 -6.47 17.55 -11.43
C LEU A 300 -5.90 16.33 -10.67
N ALA A 301 -6.73 15.61 -9.92
CA ALA A 301 -6.26 14.48 -9.11
C ALA A 301 -7.21 13.27 -9.14
N GLN A 302 -6.62 12.07 -9.06
CA GLN A 302 -7.31 10.80 -8.84
C GLN A 302 -6.77 10.13 -7.58
N ILE A 303 -7.66 9.76 -6.67
CA ILE A 303 -7.32 8.91 -5.53
C ILE A 303 -7.52 7.47 -5.97
N VAL A 304 -6.42 6.73 -6.06
CA VAL A 304 -6.41 5.34 -6.53
C VAL A 304 -6.05 4.44 -5.37
N THR A 305 -6.87 3.43 -5.15
CA THR A 305 -6.63 2.41 -4.13
C THR A 305 -6.20 1.09 -4.76
N SER A 306 -5.48 0.27 -4.01
CA SER A 306 -5.29 -1.15 -4.35
C SER A 306 -5.76 -2.03 -3.19
N GLU A 307 -6.14 -3.26 -3.51
CA GLU A 307 -6.54 -4.26 -2.53
C GLU A 307 -6.08 -5.67 -2.96
N PRO A 308 -5.77 -6.56 -2.01
CA PRO A 308 -5.24 -7.89 -2.32
C PRO A 308 -6.21 -8.79 -3.09
N VAL A 309 -7.52 -8.61 -2.86
CA VAL A 309 -8.60 -9.44 -3.40
C VAL A 309 -9.23 -8.87 -4.69
N GLY A 310 -8.78 -7.70 -5.13
CA GLY A 310 -9.24 -7.07 -6.36
C GLY A 310 -8.95 -7.92 -7.60
N PRO A 311 -9.75 -7.80 -8.67
CA PRO A 311 -9.49 -8.50 -9.92
C PRO A 311 -8.18 -8.05 -10.58
N TRP A 312 -7.80 -6.79 -10.35
CA TRP A 312 -6.65 -6.11 -10.94
C TRP A 312 -5.69 -5.63 -9.86
N LYS A 313 -4.49 -5.22 -10.29
CA LYS A 313 -3.47 -4.58 -9.44
C LYS A 313 -3.37 -3.12 -9.84
N ASP A 314 -4.37 -2.32 -9.47
CA ASP A 314 -4.68 -1.01 -10.06
C ASP A 314 -3.48 -0.04 -9.99
N ILE A 315 -2.92 0.19 -8.80
CA ILE A 315 -1.75 1.08 -8.62
C ILE A 315 -0.52 0.56 -9.38
N MET A 316 -0.28 -0.76 -9.37
CA MET A 316 0.84 -1.36 -10.11
C MET A 316 0.70 -1.18 -11.63
N GLN A 317 -0.49 -1.40 -12.17
CA GLN A 317 -0.77 -1.18 -13.60
C GLN A 317 -0.64 0.31 -13.97
N GLY A 318 -1.12 1.19 -13.09
CA GLY A 318 -0.94 2.63 -13.22
C GLY A 318 0.53 3.04 -13.25
N LEU A 319 1.35 2.45 -12.36
CA LEU A 319 2.79 2.67 -12.34
C LEU A 319 3.47 2.20 -13.63
N VAL A 320 3.11 1.02 -14.14
CA VAL A 320 3.62 0.52 -15.43
C VAL A 320 3.29 1.49 -16.57
N ILE A 321 2.04 1.94 -16.69
CA ILE A 321 1.66 2.92 -17.71
C ILE A 321 2.43 4.24 -17.52
N SER A 322 2.59 4.70 -16.29
CA SER A 322 3.28 5.96 -15.98
C SER A 322 4.74 5.92 -16.39
N ILE A 323 5.46 4.84 -16.05
CA ILE A 323 6.86 4.64 -16.41
C ILE A 323 7.00 4.49 -17.93
N SER A 324 6.18 3.64 -18.55
CA SER A 324 6.27 3.38 -20.00
C SER A 324 5.79 4.54 -20.87
N SER A 325 5.08 5.52 -20.31
CA SER A 325 4.64 6.72 -21.03
C SER A 325 5.55 7.94 -20.80
N ALA A 326 6.55 7.82 -19.93
CA ALA A 326 7.49 8.91 -19.65
C ALA A 326 8.32 9.25 -20.90
N LYS A 327 8.52 10.54 -21.15
CA LYS A 327 9.20 11.07 -22.34
C LYS A 327 10.57 11.66 -22.02
N LYS A 328 10.72 12.33 -20.88
CA LYS A 328 11.94 13.03 -20.45
C LYS A 328 12.57 12.33 -19.26
N TYR A 329 11.80 12.11 -18.19
CA TYR A 329 12.31 11.52 -16.97
C TYR A 329 11.23 10.81 -16.15
N PHE A 330 11.65 9.86 -15.30
CA PHE A 330 10.80 9.26 -14.29
C PHE A 330 11.61 9.03 -12.99
N TYR A 331 11.25 9.75 -11.92
CA TYR A 331 11.96 9.70 -10.64
C TYR A 331 11.14 8.97 -9.59
N ILE A 332 11.80 8.12 -8.80
CA ILE A 332 11.17 7.23 -7.82
C ILE A 332 11.91 7.34 -6.48
N GLN A 333 11.19 7.66 -5.42
CA GLN A 333 11.60 7.42 -4.03
C GLN A 333 10.78 6.26 -3.46
N THR A 334 11.46 5.31 -2.84
CA THR A 334 10.80 4.20 -2.13
C THR A 334 11.71 3.67 -1.01
N PRO A 335 11.18 3.24 0.16
CA PRO A 335 12.03 2.61 1.18
C PRO A 335 12.55 1.25 0.76
N TYR A 336 11.77 0.52 -0.05
CA TYR A 336 12.02 -0.87 -0.41
C TYR A 336 11.80 -1.05 -1.90
N PHE A 337 12.72 -1.77 -2.54
CA PHE A 337 12.71 -2.00 -3.98
C PHE A 337 12.78 -3.48 -4.29
N LEU A 338 11.63 -4.14 -4.21
CA LEU A 338 11.44 -5.53 -4.61
C LEU A 338 10.40 -5.55 -5.75
N PRO A 339 10.72 -4.94 -6.91
CA PRO A 339 9.74 -4.74 -7.98
C PRO A 339 9.23 -6.08 -8.49
N THR A 340 7.95 -6.10 -8.87
CA THR A 340 7.44 -7.18 -9.72
C THR A 340 8.09 -7.09 -11.11
N GLU A 341 8.08 -8.20 -11.85
CA GLU A 341 8.65 -8.26 -13.19
C GLU A 341 8.07 -7.18 -14.12
N ALA A 342 6.77 -6.91 -14.03
CA ALA A 342 6.12 -5.88 -14.84
C ALA A 342 6.68 -4.47 -14.59
N VAL A 343 6.93 -4.11 -13.33
CA VAL A 343 7.50 -2.81 -12.97
C VAL A 343 8.98 -2.76 -13.35
N LEU A 344 9.73 -3.84 -13.12
CA LEU A 344 11.14 -3.93 -13.47
C LEU A 344 11.36 -3.75 -14.99
N VAL A 345 10.61 -4.49 -15.81
CA VAL A 345 10.68 -4.40 -17.27
C VAL A 345 10.26 -3.01 -17.76
N ALA A 346 9.24 -2.39 -17.16
CA ALA A 346 8.83 -1.03 -17.51
C ALA A 346 9.97 -0.02 -17.26
N MET A 347 10.63 -0.09 -16.10
CA MET A 347 11.76 0.77 -15.76
C MET A 347 12.94 0.57 -16.72
N GLN A 348 13.28 -0.69 -17.01
CA GLN A 348 14.36 -1.02 -17.93
C GLN A 348 14.07 -0.52 -19.34
N THR A 349 12.83 -0.71 -19.82
CA THR A 349 12.40 -0.30 -21.16
C THR A 349 12.46 1.22 -21.33
N ALA A 350 11.97 1.97 -20.34
CA ALA A 350 12.02 3.43 -20.34
C ALA A 350 13.47 3.93 -20.37
N ALA A 351 14.33 3.40 -19.51
CA ALA A 351 15.75 3.77 -19.46
C ALA A 351 16.50 3.44 -20.75
N LEU A 352 16.29 2.24 -21.31
CA LEU A 352 16.88 1.82 -22.59
C LEU A 352 16.38 2.65 -23.79
N SER A 353 15.19 3.22 -23.67
CA SER A 353 14.60 4.12 -24.66
C SER A 353 15.05 5.57 -24.50
N GLY A 354 15.98 5.85 -23.58
CA GLY A 354 16.59 7.17 -23.39
C GLY A 354 15.92 8.07 -22.35
N VAL A 355 14.92 7.59 -21.62
CA VAL A 355 14.29 8.33 -20.51
C VAL A 355 15.24 8.37 -19.30
N ASP A 356 15.37 9.53 -18.65
CA ASP A 356 16.15 9.65 -17.40
C ASP A 356 15.39 9.03 -16.22
N VAL A 357 15.58 7.73 -16.01
CA VAL A 357 14.98 7.01 -14.87
C VAL A 357 15.92 7.06 -13.67
N ARG A 358 15.41 7.56 -12.53
CA ARG A 358 16.17 7.65 -11.27
C ARG A 358 15.44 6.95 -10.14
N LEU A 359 16.15 6.08 -9.43
CA LEU A 359 15.67 5.38 -8.25
C LEU A 359 16.45 5.84 -7.03
N MET A 360 15.74 6.29 -6.00
CA MET A 360 16.32 6.69 -4.73
C MET A 360 15.85 5.75 -3.61
N LEU A 361 16.81 5.20 -2.88
CA LEU A 361 16.61 4.25 -1.80
C LEU A 361 17.34 4.71 -0.53
N PRO A 362 16.91 4.27 0.65
CA PRO A 362 17.68 4.49 1.87
C PRO A 362 19.02 3.74 1.84
N MET A 363 20.11 4.39 2.27
CA MET A 363 21.41 3.72 2.45
C MET A 363 21.36 2.70 3.59
N ARG A 364 20.55 2.97 4.62
CA ARG A 364 20.31 2.09 5.76
C ARG A 364 18.80 2.00 5.98
N ALA A 365 18.27 0.80 6.19
CA ALA A 365 16.86 0.58 6.45
C ALA A 365 16.60 0.14 7.90
N ASP A 366 15.35 0.25 8.32
CA ASP A 366 14.80 -0.28 9.57
C ASP A 366 14.79 -1.82 9.60
N ASN A 367 14.61 -2.49 8.45
CA ASN A 367 14.67 -3.94 8.31
C ASN A 367 15.82 -4.39 7.40
N ARG A 368 16.75 -5.19 7.97
CA ARG A 368 17.93 -5.70 7.26
C ARG A 368 17.60 -6.68 6.13
N LEU A 369 16.60 -7.55 6.30
CA LEU A 369 16.22 -8.53 5.28
C LEU A 369 15.61 -7.81 4.06
N THR A 370 14.66 -6.90 4.28
CA THR A 370 14.04 -6.13 3.19
C THR A 370 15.07 -5.26 2.46
N HIS A 371 16.08 -4.73 3.17
CA HIS A 371 17.18 -4.00 2.55
C HIS A 371 18.09 -4.88 1.67
N LEU A 372 18.44 -6.09 2.14
CA LEU A 372 19.19 -7.06 1.33
C LEU A 372 18.37 -7.47 0.09
N GLY A 373 17.06 -7.71 0.27
CA GLY A 373 16.14 -7.98 -0.82
C GLY A 373 16.15 -6.84 -1.84
N SER A 374 16.10 -5.59 -1.39
CA SER A 374 16.16 -4.42 -2.27
C SER A 374 17.46 -4.34 -3.07
N CYS A 375 18.60 -4.60 -2.41
CA CYS A 375 19.93 -4.58 -3.06
C CYS A 375 20.05 -5.64 -4.17
N SER A 376 19.34 -6.76 -4.06
CA SER A 376 19.43 -7.88 -5.00
C SER A 376 18.92 -7.57 -6.42
N TYR A 377 18.12 -6.50 -6.59
CA TYR A 377 17.57 -6.06 -7.89
C TYR A 377 18.37 -4.92 -8.52
N LEU A 378 19.33 -4.33 -7.79
CA LEU A 378 19.99 -3.10 -8.25
C LEU A 378 20.91 -3.33 -9.45
N ALA A 379 21.50 -4.52 -9.59
CA ALA A 379 22.28 -4.83 -10.78
C ALA A 379 21.41 -4.75 -12.05
N ASP A 380 20.22 -5.36 -12.02
CA ASP A 380 19.30 -5.48 -13.15
C ASP A 380 18.87 -4.10 -13.69
N VAL A 381 18.63 -3.13 -12.82
CA VAL A 381 18.26 -1.75 -13.22
C VAL A 381 19.48 -0.90 -13.59
N LEU A 382 20.62 -1.09 -12.94
CA LEU A 382 21.85 -0.37 -13.29
C LEU A 382 22.34 -0.75 -14.69
N TYR A 383 22.16 -2.02 -15.11
CA TYR A 383 22.51 -2.48 -16.46
C TYR A 383 21.70 -1.79 -17.55
N SER A 384 20.43 -1.46 -17.30
CA SER A 384 19.57 -0.77 -18.27
C SER A 384 19.74 0.75 -18.29
N GLY A 385 20.68 1.30 -17.49
CA GLY A 385 20.93 2.75 -17.42
C GLY A 385 20.12 3.51 -16.37
N VAL A 386 19.33 2.83 -15.53
CA VAL A 386 18.65 3.49 -14.40
C VAL A 386 19.70 4.00 -13.42
N LYS A 387 19.58 5.27 -13.02
CA LYS A 387 20.49 5.88 -12.03
C LYS A 387 19.97 5.59 -10.62
N VAL A 388 20.77 4.92 -9.81
CA VAL A 388 20.41 4.57 -8.43
C VAL A 388 21.14 5.49 -7.45
N TYR A 389 20.42 6.00 -6.45
CA TYR A 389 20.92 6.89 -5.42
C TYR A 389 20.60 6.33 -4.03
N PHE A 390 21.60 6.24 -3.16
CA PHE A 390 21.41 5.90 -1.75
C PHE A 390 21.38 7.15 -0.89
N TYR A 391 20.24 7.41 -0.25
CA TYR A 391 20.03 8.52 0.68
C TYR A 391 20.74 8.28 2.02
N LYS A 392 21.56 9.24 2.46
CA LYS A 392 22.44 9.08 3.63
C LYS A 392 21.88 9.68 4.93
N LYS A 393 21.04 10.71 4.85
CA LYS A 393 20.69 11.60 6.00
C LYS A 393 19.60 11.03 6.92
N GLY A 394 19.44 9.71 6.95
CA GLY A 394 18.37 9.05 7.69
C GLY A 394 17.63 8.04 6.83
N PHE A 395 16.44 7.65 7.27
CA PHE A 395 15.66 6.60 6.61
C PHE A 395 14.72 7.23 5.59
N LEU A 396 15.00 7.04 4.30
CA LEU A 396 14.09 7.42 3.23
C LEU A 396 12.88 6.47 3.24
N HIS A 397 11.75 6.95 3.74
CA HIS A 397 10.47 6.24 3.78
C HIS A 397 9.42 6.81 2.81
N SER A 398 9.79 7.81 2.01
CA SER A 398 8.94 8.41 0.96
C SER A 398 8.48 7.39 -0.09
N LYS A 399 7.25 7.54 -0.59
CA LYS A 399 6.71 6.82 -1.77
C LYS A 399 6.26 7.84 -2.81
N LEU A 400 7.22 8.63 -3.27
CA LEU A 400 7.03 9.73 -4.21
C LEU A 400 7.53 9.31 -5.58
N MET A 401 6.73 9.60 -6.60
CA MET A 401 7.13 9.42 -7.99
C MET A 401 6.71 10.64 -8.81
N VAL A 402 7.52 11.03 -9.78
CA VAL A 402 7.29 12.21 -10.61
C VAL A 402 7.84 12.00 -12.03
N SER A 403 7.10 12.49 -13.02
CA SER A 403 7.37 12.32 -14.45
C SER A 403 7.09 13.60 -15.22
N ASP A 404 8.02 13.95 -16.11
CA ASP A 404 7.87 14.93 -17.20
C ASP A 404 7.32 16.32 -16.83
N ASP A 405 7.42 16.74 -15.56
CA ASP A 405 6.85 17.98 -15.03
C ASP A 405 5.31 18.06 -15.17
N GLU A 406 4.63 16.92 -15.30
CA GLU A 406 3.18 16.88 -15.53
C GLU A 406 2.45 15.87 -14.63
N LEU A 407 3.12 14.77 -14.25
CA LEU A 407 2.53 13.74 -13.40
C LEU A 407 3.33 13.59 -12.11
N SER A 408 2.64 13.54 -10.99
CA SER A 408 3.21 13.08 -9.72
C SER A 408 2.28 12.11 -9.00
N THR A 409 2.87 11.23 -8.19
CA THR A 409 2.10 10.42 -7.26
C THR A 409 2.79 10.31 -5.91
N VAL A 410 2.01 10.47 -4.86
CA VAL A 410 2.40 10.28 -3.46
C VAL A 410 1.32 9.46 -2.78
N GLY A 411 1.73 8.52 -1.94
CA GLY A 411 0.80 7.66 -1.23
C GLY A 411 1.51 6.72 -0.28
N SER A 412 0.90 5.56 -0.04
CA SER A 412 1.42 4.54 0.85
C SER A 412 2.18 3.41 0.14
N THR A 413 2.02 3.29 -1.17
CA THR A 413 2.50 2.14 -1.97
C THR A 413 4.02 2.12 -2.13
N ASN A 414 4.72 1.11 -1.58
CA ASN A 414 6.13 0.87 -1.88
C ASN A 414 6.29 0.15 -3.24
N VAL A 415 7.50 0.13 -3.78
CA VAL A 415 7.81 -0.67 -4.97
C VAL A 415 8.24 -2.08 -4.54
N ASP A 416 7.30 -2.82 -3.93
CA ASP A 416 7.52 -4.19 -3.43
C ASP A 416 6.32 -5.11 -3.68
N PHE A 417 6.56 -6.43 -3.58
CA PHE A 417 5.50 -7.43 -3.74
C PHE A 417 4.37 -7.26 -2.74
N ARG A 418 4.66 -6.85 -1.50
CA ARG A 418 3.61 -6.68 -0.46
C ARG A 418 2.62 -5.59 -0.82
N SER A 419 3.10 -4.42 -1.23
CA SER A 419 2.24 -3.29 -1.60
C SER A 419 1.40 -3.60 -2.83
N PHE A 420 1.96 -4.35 -3.79
CA PHE A 420 1.24 -4.71 -5.02
C PHE A 420 0.30 -5.92 -4.85
N GLU A 421 0.64 -6.91 -4.02
CA GLU A 421 -0.11 -8.17 -3.94
C GLU A 421 -0.97 -8.33 -2.69
N HIS A 422 -0.56 -7.74 -1.56
CA HIS A 422 -1.04 -8.13 -0.23
C HIS A 422 -1.67 -6.99 0.59
N ASN A 423 -1.12 -5.78 0.50
CA ASN A 423 -1.62 -4.66 1.29
C ASN A 423 -2.81 -3.98 0.61
N PHE A 424 -3.62 -3.33 1.43
CA PHE A 424 -4.48 -2.25 0.98
C PHE A 424 -3.63 -0.98 0.94
N GLU A 425 -3.53 -0.36 -0.23
CA GLU A 425 -2.74 0.86 -0.43
C GLU A 425 -3.62 1.98 -1.02
N VAL A 426 -3.12 3.21 -0.94
CA VAL A 426 -3.74 4.41 -1.52
C VAL A 426 -2.65 5.35 -2.05
N ASN A 427 -2.87 5.88 -3.24
CA ASN A 427 -2.04 6.90 -3.86
C ASN A 427 -2.91 8.02 -4.42
N ALA A 428 -2.46 9.26 -4.25
CA ALA A 428 -2.94 10.38 -5.06
C ALA A 428 -2.10 10.42 -6.35
N PHE A 429 -2.77 10.38 -7.50
CA PHE A 429 -2.18 10.67 -8.81
C PHE A 429 -2.61 12.07 -9.22
N ILE A 430 -1.64 12.97 -9.41
CA ILE A 430 -1.87 14.39 -9.63
C ILE A 430 -1.30 14.77 -10.99
N TYR A 431 -2.16 15.33 -11.83
CA TYR A 431 -1.87 15.74 -13.20
C TYR A 431 -1.83 17.27 -13.27
N ASP A 432 -0.73 17.83 -12.76
CA ASP A 432 -0.58 19.27 -12.57
C ASP A 432 0.89 19.66 -12.61
N THR A 433 1.21 20.68 -13.40
CA THR A 433 2.60 21.11 -13.62
C THR A 433 3.23 21.68 -12.36
N GLU A 434 2.52 22.53 -11.62
CA GLU A 434 3.06 23.15 -10.41
C GLU A 434 3.40 22.10 -9.35
N THR A 435 2.46 21.17 -9.10
CA THR A 435 2.67 20.07 -8.18
C THR A 435 3.83 19.16 -8.64
N ALA A 436 3.91 18.82 -9.93
CA ALA A 436 4.98 17.98 -10.46
C ALA A 436 6.36 18.65 -10.32
N LEU A 437 6.46 19.95 -10.59
CA LEU A 437 7.70 20.72 -10.38
C LEU A 437 8.11 20.75 -8.91
N GLN A 438 7.15 20.91 -7.99
CA GLN A 438 7.40 20.83 -6.54
C GLN A 438 7.92 19.44 -6.14
N MET A 439 7.28 18.36 -6.60
CA MET A 439 7.72 16.98 -6.30
C MET A 439 9.09 16.68 -6.89
N ARG A 440 9.40 17.19 -8.08
CA ARG A 440 10.73 17.10 -8.69
C ARG A 440 11.77 17.82 -7.85
N GLU A 441 11.48 19.04 -7.38
CA GLU A 441 12.42 19.79 -6.55
C GLU A 441 12.68 19.08 -5.21
N ILE A 442 11.64 18.53 -4.58
CA ILE A 442 11.78 17.68 -3.39
C ILE A 442 12.73 16.50 -3.66
N PHE A 443 12.54 15.80 -4.78
CA PHE A 443 13.43 14.71 -5.19
C PHE A 443 14.88 15.18 -5.37
N LEU A 444 15.09 16.28 -6.08
CA LEU A 444 16.43 16.80 -6.37
C LEU A 444 17.14 17.32 -5.11
N GLN A 445 16.40 17.87 -4.14
CA GLN A 445 16.93 18.26 -2.84
C GLN A 445 17.42 17.04 -2.07
N ASP A 446 16.59 15.99 -1.96
CA ASP A 446 17.00 14.74 -1.30
C ASP A 446 18.18 14.08 -2.04
N GLN A 447 18.28 14.24 -3.37
CA GLN A 447 19.38 13.72 -4.17
C GLN A 447 20.74 14.34 -3.78
N ARG A 448 20.77 15.59 -3.28
CA ARG A 448 22.02 16.25 -2.81
C ARG A 448 22.63 15.52 -1.61
N ASP A 449 21.79 14.87 -0.80
CA ASP A 449 22.19 14.09 0.36
C ASP A 449 22.44 12.59 0.04
N CYS A 450 22.53 12.23 -1.25
CA CYS A 450 22.72 10.87 -1.70
C CYS A 450 24.16 10.51 -2.09
N VAL A 451 24.41 9.21 -2.24
CA VAL A 451 25.55 8.65 -2.99
C VAL A 451 25.01 7.95 -4.22
N GLN A 452 25.49 8.33 -5.40
CA GLN A 452 25.14 7.62 -6.63
C GLN A 452 25.84 6.27 -6.69
N VAL A 453 25.08 5.23 -7.03
CA VAL A 453 25.60 3.89 -7.25
C VAL A 453 25.98 3.75 -8.73
N PHE A 454 27.22 3.32 -8.96
CA PHE A 454 27.71 3.03 -10.31
C PHE A 454 27.86 1.53 -10.51
N LEU A 455 27.38 1.04 -11.66
CA LEU A 455 27.45 -0.38 -12.05
C LEU A 455 28.86 -0.96 -11.87
N LYS A 456 29.89 -0.23 -12.35
CA LYS A 456 31.32 -0.63 -12.25
C LYS A 456 31.79 -0.95 -10.82
N ASN A 457 31.18 -0.31 -9.83
CA ASN A 457 31.50 -0.53 -8.41
C ASN A 457 30.56 -1.58 -7.81
N TRP A 458 29.29 -1.55 -8.19
CA TRP A 458 28.26 -2.47 -7.69
C TRP A 458 28.58 -3.94 -7.98
N VAL A 459 29.11 -4.22 -9.17
CA VAL A 459 29.48 -5.60 -9.56
C VAL A 459 30.77 -6.09 -8.89
N LYS A 460 31.61 -5.22 -8.33
CA LYS A 460 32.86 -5.60 -7.65
C LYS A 460 32.68 -5.92 -6.16
N ARG A 461 31.44 -5.86 -5.65
CA ARG A 461 31.15 -6.15 -4.24
C ARG A 461 31.49 -7.61 -3.90
N PRO A 462 31.87 -7.90 -2.64
CA PRO A 462 32.25 -9.24 -2.23
C PRO A 462 31.17 -10.28 -2.50
N TRP A 463 31.59 -11.48 -2.90
CA TRP A 463 30.69 -12.56 -3.31
C TRP A 463 29.71 -12.98 -2.20
N TYR A 464 30.14 -12.96 -0.93
CA TYR A 464 29.29 -13.33 0.21
C TYR A 464 28.10 -12.38 0.39
N ARG A 465 28.26 -11.08 0.06
CA ARG A 465 27.14 -10.12 0.10
C ARG A 465 26.13 -10.42 -1.00
N LYS A 466 26.62 -10.69 -2.22
CA LYS A 466 25.77 -11.08 -3.35
C LYS A 466 25.02 -12.38 -3.08
N ALA A 467 25.70 -13.38 -2.50
CA ALA A 467 25.07 -14.64 -2.13
C ALA A 467 23.93 -14.43 -1.11
N ALA A 468 24.16 -13.61 -0.07
CA ALA A 468 23.11 -13.27 0.89
C ALA A 468 21.93 -12.55 0.22
N GLU A 469 22.19 -11.59 -0.66
CA GLU A 469 21.17 -10.89 -1.45
C GLU A 469 20.36 -11.85 -2.33
N SER A 470 21.01 -12.80 -3.01
CA SER A 470 20.35 -13.80 -3.86
C SER A 470 19.51 -14.79 -3.06
N VAL A 471 19.93 -15.18 -1.85
CA VAL A 471 19.13 -16.04 -0.96
C VAL A 471 17.87 -15.29 -0.49
N VAL A 472 18.03 -14.04 -0.03
CA VAL A 472 16.91 -13.18 0.37
C VAL A 472 15.98 -12.89 -0.83
N ARG A 473 16.54 -12.77 -2.04
CA ARG A 473 15.97 -13.01 -3.37
C ARG A 473 14.68 -13.83 -3.37
N LEU A 474 14.85 -15.07 -2.94
CA LEU A 474 13.86 -16.13 -3.01
C LEU A 474 12.68 -15.88 -2.05
N MET A 475 12.90 -15.08 -1.01
CA MET A 475 11.90 -14.69 -0.03
C MET A 475 11.19 -13.38 -0.40
N ALA A 476 11.58 -12.69 -1.47
CA ALA A 476 11.01 -11.39 -1.86
C ALA A 476 9.46 -11.35 -1.91
N PRO A 477 8.74 -12.38 -2.40
CA PRO A 477 7.27 -12.38 -2.36
C PRO A 477 6.66 -12.43 -0.94
N LEU A 478 7.45 -12.76 0.08
CA LEU A 478 7.03 -12.86 1.48
C LEU A 478 7.43 -11.62 2.29
N LEU A 479 8.44 -10.86 1.82
CA LEU A 479 9.10 -9.76 2.52
C LEU A 479 8.42 -8.42 2.36
#